data_AF-A0A084A3M2-F1
#
_entry.id   AF-A0A084A3M2-F1
#
_cell.length_a   1.000
_cell.length_b   1.000
_cell.length_c   1.000
_cell.angle_alpha   90.00
_cell.angle_beta   90.00
_cell.angle_gamma   90.00
#
_symmetry.space_group_name_H-M   'P 1'
#
loop_
_entity.id
_entity.type
_entity.pdbx_description
1 polymer ?
#
loop_
_entity_poly.entity_id
_entity_poly.type
_entity_poly.pdbx_seq_one_letter_code
_entity_poly.pdbx_strand_id
1 'polypeptide(L)'
;MSQLDLGTQQLELERYPQQEEASQLQAWEAADEYLLQQVENIDLGERPLLIFNDNFGALACALHGYKPYSISDSLMSQLATRHNLQLNELDVEQVTLQDSLAALPANPAVVVMRIPKALALLEQQLRALRQVVAPDTLIVASAKARDVHTSTLQLFERVLGPTRTSLAWKKARLIYCQVADIVPPAAAETTNWPLDGTDWLIHNHANVFSRGSLDVGARLFLEHLPQDINGHIVDLGCGNGLIGMKALVQNPQAQVTFIDESYMAVASSELNVAHNLPQALERCEFKVNNSLASIEGGSLQAVLCNPPFHQQHAITDHTAWQMFCDAKRCLRVGGALYIVGNRHLDYYQKLQRLFGNCTTVAANKKFLILKAVKSGVRR
;
A
#
# COMPACT_ATOMS: atom_id res chain seq x y z
N MET A 1 12.90 16.98 -6.98
CA MET A 1 14.18 16.57 -6.36
C MET A 1 14.39 17.29 -5.04
N SER A 2 14.77 16.55 -4.00
CA SER A 2 15.10 17.07 -2.66
C SER A 2 16.47 16.55 -2.24
N GLN A 3 17.31 17.41 -1.67
CA GLN A 3 18.61 17.01 -1.12
C GLN A 3 18.48 16.70 0.37
N LEU A 4 19.16 15.65 0.83
CA LEU A 4 19.34 15.31 2.23
C LEU A 4 20.84 15.33 2.52
N ASP A 5 21.26 16.21 3.42
CA ASP A 5 22.66 16.35 3.84
C ASP A 5 22.81 15.77 5.25
N LEU A 6 23.59 14.70 5.36
CA LEU A 6 23.89 14.00 6.61
C LEU A 6 25.29 14.38 7.14
N GLY A 7 25.92 15.41 6.56
CA GLY A 7 27.29 15.85 6.89
C GLY A 7 28.38 14.96 6.29
N THR A 8 28.25 13.64 6.43
CA THR A 8 29.18 12.65 5.86
C THR A 8 28.77 12.13 4.48
N GLN A 9 27.48 12.28 4.14
CA GLN A 9 26.89 11.86 2.88
C GLN A 9 25.85 12.90 2.44
N GLN A 10 25.80 13.16 1.13
CA GLN A 10 24.75 13.96 0.51
C GLN A 10 23.95 13.05 -0.43
N LEU A 11 22.62 13.03 -0.26
CA LEU A 11 21.70 12.22 -1.03
C LEU A 11 20.74 13.09 -1.85
N GLU A 12 20.57 12.74 -3.12
CA GLU A 12 19.52 13.25 -3.98
C GLU A 12 18.32 12.30 -3.95
N LEU A 13 17.19 12.76 -3.45
CA LEU A 13 16.01 11.92 -3.26
C LEU A 13 14.79 12.52 -3.97
N GLU A 14 14.04 11.66 -4.64
CA GLU A 14 12.81 12.00 -5.35
C GLU A 14 11.62 11.20 -4.84
N ARG A 15 10.45 11.83 -4.89
CA ARG A 15 9.18 11.13 -4.71
C ARG A 15 8.91 10.32 -5.97
N TYR A 16 8.29 9.15 -5.77
CA TYR A 16 7.95 8.25 -6.86
C TYR A 16 6.44 7.95 -6.88
N PRO A 17 5.79 7.94 -8.06
CA PRO A 17 6.33 8.40 -9.34
C PRO A 17 6.65 9.91 -9.28
N GLN A 18 7.58 10.36 -10.12
CA GLN A 18 7.96 11.76 -10.19
C GLN A 18 6.72 12.60 -10.57
N GLN A 19 6.46 13.66 -9.81
CA GLN A 19 5.33 14.55 -10.05
C GLN A 19 5.81 15.77 -10.83
N GLU A 20 5.10 16.14 -11.91
CA GLU A 20 5.44 17.29 -12.76
C GLU A 20 5.25 18.65 -12.06
N GLU A 21 4.40 18.71 -11.02
CA GLU A 21 4.14 19.93 -10.27
C GLU A 21 5.12 20.12 -9.11
N ALA A 22 5.56 21.37 -8.90
CA ALA A 22 6.36 21.79 -7.77
C ALA A 22 5.58 21.66 -6.45
N SER A 23 5.50 20.43 -5.91
CA SER A 23 4.93 20.18 -4.60
C SER A 23 5.95 20.54 -3.51
N GLN A 24 5.49 21.06 -2.37
CA GLN A 24 6.32 21.20 -1.16
C GLN A 24 6.67 19.84 -0.52
N LEU A 25 6.14 18.74 -1.06
CA LEU A 25 6.36 17.41 -0.51
C LEU A 25 7.71 16.89 -0.98
N GLN A 26 8.50 16.44 -0.01
CA GLN A 26 9.81 15.86 -0.24
C GLN A 26 9.75 14.32 -0.22
N ALA A 27 10.84 13.69 -0.63
CA ALA A 27 11.03 12.23 -0.55
C ALA A 27 11.42 11.77 0.86
N TRP A 28 11.75 12.71 1.74
CA TRP A 28 12.09 12.48 3.14
C TRP A 28 11.43 13.56 3.99
N GLU A 29 11.38 13.35 5.31
CA GLU A 29 10.96 14.35 6.27
C GLU A 29 11.85 14.32 7.51
N ALA A 30 11.71 15.33 8.38
CA ALA A 30 12.55 15.47 9.57
C ALA A 30 12.59 14.23 10.48
N ALA A 31 11.55 13.39 10.44
CA ALA A 31 11.56 12.15 11.21
C ALA A 31 12.52 11.09 10.64
N ASP A 32 12.83 11.11 9.34
CA ASP A 32 13.85 10.24 8.73
C ASP A 32 15.25 10.70 9.14
N GLU A 33 15.51 12.00 8.98
CA GLU A 33 16.75 12.65 9.39
C GLU A 33 17.03 12.43 10.89
N TYR A 34 16.01 12.56 11.74
CA TYR A 34 16.16 12.34 13.18
C TYR A 34 16.48 10.88 13.53
N LEU A 35 15.90 9.92 12.78
CA LEU A 35 16.19 8.51 12.96
C LEU A 35 17.65 8.21 12.60
N LEU A 36 18.13 8.75 11.48
CA LEU A 36 19.52 8.56 11.00
C LEU A 36 20.55 9.06 12.02
N GLN A 37 20.29 10.18 12.69
CA GLN A 37 21.16 10.69 13.77
C GLN A 37 21.33 9.72 14.95
N GLN A 38 20.41 8.76 15.14
CA GLN A 38 20.51 7.76 16.21
C GLN A 38 21.27 6.51 15.81
N VAL A 39 21.43 6.28 14.51
CA VAL A 39 22.05 5.08 13.96
C VAL A 39 23.34 5.40 13.20
N GLU A 40 23.87 6.61 13.39
CA GLU A 40 25.17 7.01 12.88
C GLU A 40 26.26 6.20 13.60
N ASN A 41 27.13 5.53 12.85
CA ASN A 41 28.25 4.73 13.37
C ASN A 41 27.86 3.55 14.28
N ILE A 42 26.73 2.89 14.01
CA ILE A 42 26.38 1.63 14.66
C ILE A 42 27.30 0.49 14.20
N ASP A 43 27.73 -0.35 15.15
CA ASP A 43 28.36 -1.63 14.86
C ASP A 43 27.29 -2.72 14.80
N LEU A 44 27.05 -3.24 13.60
CA LEU A 44 26.10 -4.32 13.38
C LEU A 44 26.70 -5.71 13.65
N GLY A 45 28.03 -5.83 13.70
CA GLY A 45 28.70 -7.12 13.52
C GLY A 45 28.19 -7.83 12.26
N GLU A 46 27.79 -9.09 12.39
CA GLU A 46 27.20 -9.89 11.30
C GLU A 46 25.66 -9.91 11.31
N ARG A 47 25.02 -9.09 12.16
CA ARG A 47 23.56 -9.14 12.36
C ARG A 47 22.83 -8.16 11.43
N PRO A 48 21.58 -8.48 11.03
CA PRO A 48 20.82 -7.64 10.11
C PRO A 48 20.45 -6.26 10.66
N LEU A 49 20.33 -5.29 9.75
CA LEU A 49 19.61 -4.03 9.94
C LEU A 49 18.25 -4.11 9.23
N LEU A 50 17.16 -3.89 9.96
CA LEU A 50 15.80 -3.88 9.41
C LEU A 50 15.25 -2.46 9.35
N ILE A 51 14.73 -2.06 8.20
CA ILE A 51 14.08 -0.77 7.94
C ILE A 51 12.61 -1.01 7.62
N PHE A 52 11.71 -0.44 8.40
CA PHE A 52 10.27 -0.57 8.18
C PHE A 52 9.63 0.72 7.66
N ASN A 53 8.78 0.57 6.64
CA ASN A 53 7.90 1.60 6.10
C ASN A 53 8.64 2.86 5.59
N ASP A 54 9.80 2.65 4.97
CA ASP A 54 10.55 3.70 4.28
C ASP A 54 9.89 4.01 2.92
N ASN A 55 9.08 5.07 2.88
CA ASN A 55 8.18 5.36 1.76
C ASN A 55 8.91 5.64 0.44
N PHE A 56 10.11 6.21 0.50
CA PHE A 56 10.88 6.60 -0.70
C PHE A 56 12.35 6.15 -0.63
N GLY A 57 12.70 5.27 0.29
CA GLY A 57 14.07 4.74 0.39
C GLY A 57 15.08 5.70 1.00
N ALA A 58 14.65 6.73 1.74
CA ALA A 58 15.57 7.70 2.32
C ALA A 58 16.50 7.05 3.36
N LEU A 59 15.95 6.18 4.21
CA LEU A 59 16.72 5.42 5.20
C LEU A 59 17.54 4.33 4.50
N ALA A 60 16.96 3.64 3.51
CA ALA A 60 17.66 2.61 2.75
C ALA A 60 18.88 3.14 1.98
N CYS A 61 18.78 4.34 1.39
CA CYS A 61 19.91 5.00 0.71
C CYS A 61 20.99 5.44 1.72
N ALA A 62 20.59 6.05 2.83
CA ALA A 62 21.52 6.53 3.85
C ALA A 62 22.25 5.39 4.58
N LEU A 63 21.57 4.25 4.76
CA LEU A 63 22.12 3.07 5.45
C LEU A 63 22.57 1.98 4.47
N HIS A 64 22.74 2.32 3.18
CA HIS A 64 23.09 1.38 2.11
C HIS A 64 24.32 0.52 2.43
N GLY A 65 25.37 1.12 3.02
CA GLY A 65 26.60 0.43 3.38
C GLY A 65 26.43 -0.72 4.37
N TYR A 66 25.31 -0.76 5.09
CA TYR A 66 24.94 -1.82 6.04
C TYR A 66 24.14 -2.97 5.41
N LYS A 67 23.86 -2.91 4.11
CA LYS A 67 23.09 -3.91 3.35
C LYS A 67 21.71 -4.20 3.99
N PRO A 68 20.87 -3.16 4.20
CA PRO A 68 19.66 -3.30 5.00
C PRO A 68 18.60 -4.16 4.32
N TYR A 69 17.74 -4.76 5.13
CA TYR A 69 16.44 -5.26 4.70
C TYR A 69 15.43 -4.11 4.81
N SER A 70 14.82 -3.73 3.69
CA SER A 70 13.79 -2.69 3.63
C SER A 70 12.42 -3.34 3.45
N ILE A 71 11.67 -3.39 4.54
CA ILE A 71 10.37 -4.05 4.66
C ILE A 71 9.24 -3.04 4.47
N SER A 72 8.35 -3.32 3.52
CA SER A 72 7.18 -2.49 3.25
C SER A 72 6.02 -3.32 2.71
N ASP A 73 4.79 -2.90 3.03
CA ASP A 73 3.58 -3.41 2.40
C ASP A 73 3.33 -2.76 1.02
N SER A 74 4.12 -1.76 0.61
CA SER A 74 3.89 -0.99 -0.62
C SER A 74 4.95 -1.29 -1.68
N LEU A 75 4.51 -1.82 -2.82
CA LEU A 75 5.36 -1.93 -4.01
C LEU A 75 5.81 -0.54 -4.47
N MET A 76 4.97 0.49 -4.36
CA MET A 76 5.37 1.86 -4.73
C MET A 76 6.57 2.34 -3.92
N SER A 77 6.65 1.99 -2.64
CA SER A 77 7.81 2.30 -1.80
C SER A 77 9.05 1.55 -2.26
N GLN A 78 8.93 0.26 -2.63
CA GLN A 78 10.06 -0.51 -3.16
C GLN A 78 10.58 0.06 -4.49
N LEU A 79 9.68 0.45 -5.39
CA LEU A 79 10.05 1.11 -6.65
C LEU A 79 10.73 2.47 -6.40
N ALA A 80 10.20 3.25 -5.45
CA ALA A 80 10.81 4.51 -5.03
C ALA A 80 12.22 4.32 -4.47
N THR A 81 12.42 3.30 -3.64
CA THR A 81 13.73 2.95 -3.09
C THR A 81 14.71 2.57 -4.20
N ARG A 82 14.32 1.72 -5.17
CA ARG A 82 15.20 1.39 -6.32
C ARG A 82 15.55 2.62 -7.13
N HIS A 83 14.58 3.49 -7.42
CA HIS A 83 14.80 4.74 -8.14
C HIS A 83 15.83 5.64 -7.42
N ASN A 84 15.66 5.84 -6.12
CA ASN A 84 16.57 6.69 -5.35
C ASN A 84 17.95 6.06 -5.11
N LEU A 85 18.05 4.73 -5.01
CA LEU A 85 19.36 4.06 -5.01
C LEU A 85 20.11 4.32 -6.32
N GLN A 86 19.42 4.13 -7.46
CA GLN A 86 19.99 4.40 -8.79
C GLN A 86 20.37 5.88 -8.97
N LEU A 87 19.53 6.79 -8.50
CA LEU A 87 19.78 8.23 -8.57
C LEU A 87 21.07 8.64 -7.83
N ASN A 88 21.44 7.92 -6.78
CA ASN A 88 22.66 8.15 -6.00
C ASN A 88 23.81 7.20 -6.38
N GLU A 89 23.72 6.50 -7.51
CA GLU A 89 24.73 5.54 -7.98
C GLU A 89 25.03 4.41 -6.97
N LEU A 90 24.06 4.08 -6.12
CA LEU A 90 24.16 3.01 -5.12
C LEU A 90 23.76 1.66 -5.72
N ASP A 91 24.50 0.60 -5.38
CA ASP A 91 24.20 -0.76 -5.81
C ASP A 91 22.85 -1.22 -5.23
N VAL A 92 21.86 -1.36 -6.11
CA VAL A 92 20.49 -1.73 -5.75
C VAL A 92 20.42 -3.11 -5.09
N GLU A 93 21.34 -4.02 -5.41
CA GLU A 93 21.34 -5.38 -4.90
C GLU A 93 21.84 -5.49 -3.45
N GLN A 94 22.44 -4.41 -2.89
CA GLN A 94 22.80 -4.38 -1.46
C GLN A 94 21.59 -4.14 -0.55
N VAL A 95 20.49 -3.58 -1.06
CA VAL A 95 19.28 -3.39 -0.28
C VAL A 95 18.30 -4.51 -0.59
N THR A 96 18.03 -5.36 0.41
CA THR A 96 17.04 -6.42 0.26
C THR A 96 15.64 -5.83 0.43
N LEU A 97 14.92 -5.63 -0.67
CA LEU A 97 13.53 -5.19 -0.65
C LEU A 97 12.62 -6.38 -0.34
N GLN A 98 11.90 -6.30 0.77
CA GLN A 98 11.07 -7.39 1.28
C GLN A 98 9.62 -6.93 1.46
N ASP A 99 8.67 -7.79 1.11
CA ASP A 99 7.26 -7.53 1.38
C ASP A 99 6.91 -7.70 2.87
N SER A 100 5.76 -7.18 3.28
CA SER A 100 5.35 -7.18 4.69
C SER A 100 4.88 -8.54 5.25
N LEU A 101 4.72 -9.56 4.41
CA LEU A 101 4.25 -10.89 4.80
C LEU A 101 5.39 -11.93 4.85
N ALA A 102 6.52 -11.64 4.20
CA ALA A 102 7.71 -12.48 4.22
C ALA A 102 8.33 -12.56 5.62
N ALA A 103 8.93 -13.72 5.93
CA ALA A 103 9.61 -13.96 7.20
C ALA A 103 10.77 -12.97 7.42
N LEU A 104 10.85 -12.39 8.61
CA LEU A 104 11.91 -11.44 8.94
C LEU A 104 13.25 -12.16 9.18
N PRO A 105 14.40 -11.52 8.86
CA PRO A 105 15.71 -12.02 9.26
C PRO A 105 15.82 -12.18 10.78
N ALA A 106 16.40 -13.30 11.22
CA ALA A 106 16.58 -13.59 12.65
C ALA A 106 17.64 -12.68 13.29
N ASN A 107 17.46 -12.38 14.58
CA ASN A 107 18.43 -11.70 15.43
C ASN A 107 18.98 -10.38 14.84
N PRO A 108 18.12 -9.43 14.41
CA PRO A 108 18.61 -8.14 13.92
C PRO A 108 19.38 -7.40 15.01
N ALA A 109 20.46 -6.70 14.65
CA ALA A 109 21.15 -5.82 15.60
C ALA A 109 20.38 -4.52 15.78
N VAL A 110 19.83 -3.98 14.68
CA VAL A 110 19.12 -2.71 14.67
C VAL A 110 17.83 -2.82 13.88
N VAL A 111 16.77 -2.21 14.42
CA VAL A 111 15.48 -2.03 13.78
C VAL A 111 15.15 -0.55 13.78
N VAL A 112 15.04 0.02 12.58
CA VAL A 112 14.55 1.38 12.38
C VAL A 112 13.17 1.34 11.75
N MET A 113 12.22 2.10 12.31
CA MET A 113 10.82 2.01 11.88
C MET A 113 10.19 3.37 11.69
N ARG A 114 9.63 3.60 10.52
CA ARG A 114 8.63 4.64 10.31
C ARG A 114 7.29 4.13 10.81
N ILE A 115 6.70 4.82 11.78
CA ILE A 115 5.41 4.39 12.34
C ILE A 115 4.36 4.48 11.23
N PRO A 116 3.69 3.37 10.87
CA PRO A 116 2.68 3.39 9.83
C PRO A 116 1.44 4.13 10.33
N LYS A 117 0.64 4.67 9.40
CA LYS A 117 -0.61 5.36 9.73
C LYS A 117 -1.63 4.42 10.39
N ALA A 118 -1.65 3.16 9.97
CA ALA A 118 -2.56 2.15 10.49
C ALA A 118 -1.96 1.47 11.72
N LEU A 119 -2.62 1.60 12.88
CA LEU A 119 -2.21 0.93 14.11
C LEU A 119 -2.20 -0.60 13.98
N ALA A 120 -3.09 -1.15 13.15
CA ALA A 120 -3.13 -2.58 12.87
C ALA A 120 -1.86 -3.07 12.15
N LEU A 121 -1.35 -2.31 11.17
CA LEU A 121 -0.08 -2.63 10.51
C LEU A 121 1.08 -2.57 11.50
N LEU A 122 1.11 -1.54 12.37
CA LEU A 122 2.11 -1.48 13.44
C LEU A 122 2.03 -2.72 14.33
N GLU A 123 0.84 -3.16 14.76
CA GLU A 123 0.68 -4.34 15.60
C GLU A 123 1.22 -5.60 14.93
N GLN A 124 0.89 -5.82 13.65
CA GLN A 124 1.39 -6.96 12.90
C GLN A 124 2.93 -6.93 12.79
N GLN A 125 3.52 -5.78 12.45
CA GLN A 125 4.97 -5.64 12.32
C GLN A 125 5.70 -5.85 13.65
N LEU A 126 5.18 -5.31 14.75
CA LEU A 126 5.77 -5.53 16.08
C LEU A 126 5.67 -7.00 16.50
N ARG A 127 4.57 -7.70 16.17
CA ARG A 127 4.43 -9.13 16.44
C ARG A 127 5.37 -9.99 15.61
N ALA A 128 5.58 -9.65 14.34
CA ALA A 128 6.58 -10.29 13.50
C ALA A 128 7.99 -10.06 14.07
N LEU A 129 8.31 -8.82 14.47
CA LEU A 129 9.57 -8.48 15.12
C LEU A 129 9.79 -9.27 16.42
N ARG A 130 8.75 -9.45 17.25
CA ARG A 130 8.85 -10.22 18.51
C ARG A 130 9.41 -11.64 18.30
N GLN A 131 9.18 -12.24 17.13
CA GLN A 131 9.68 -13.59 16.82
C GLN A 131 11.17 -13.63 16.51
N VAL A 132 11.79 -12.50 16.16
CA VAL A 132 13.17 -12.45 15.63
C VAL A 132 14.13 -11.60 16.45
N VAL A 133 13.64 -10.63 17.23
CA VAL A 133 14.50 -9.72 18.01
C VAL A 133 15.18 -10.44 19.19
N ALA A 134 16.44 -10.10 19.43
CA ALA A 134 17.17 -10.47 20.65
C ALA A 134 17.07 -9.37 21.72
N PRO A 135 17.36 -9.69 23.01
CA PRO A 135 17.28 -8.72 24.12
C PRO A 135 18.11 -7.44 23.94
N ASP A 136 19.19 -7.50 23.17
CA ASP A 136 20.11 -6.40 22.88
C ASP A 136 19.82 -5.66 21.57
N THR A 137 18.75 -6.03 20.85
CA THR A 137 18.36 -5.36 19.61
C THR A 137 18.02 -3.89 19.88
N LEU A 138 18.65 -2.97 19.14
CA LEU A 138 18.31 -1.55 19.17
C LEU A 138 17.06 -1.30 18.31
N ILE A 139 15.95 -0.90 18.94
CA ILE A 139 14.70 -0.59 18.24
C ILE A 139 14.39 0.90 18.36
N VAL A 140 14.39 1.60 17.23
CA VAL A 140 14.10 3.04 17.15
C VAL A 140 13.01 3.29 16.11
N ALA A 141 11.86 3.81 16.55
CA ALA A 141 10.78 4.21 15.67
C ALA A 141 10.64 5.73 15.59
N SER A 142 10.22 6.27 14.45
CA SER A 142 10.01 7.70 14.24
C SER A 142 8.64 7.99 13.64
N ALA A 143 8.08 9.14 14.01
CA ALA A 143 6.89 9.72 13.41
C ALA A 143 6.91 11.24 13.57
N LYS A 144 5.93 11.93 12.98
CA LYS A 144 5.62 13.30 13.37
C LYS A 144 5.20 13.29 14.84
N ALA A 145 5.62 14.28 15.60
CA ALA A 145 5.36 14.38 17.03
C ALA A 145 3.85 14.30 17.36
N ARG A 146 2.99 14.81 16.46
CA ARG A 146 1.52 14.75 16.60
C ARG A 146 0.93 13.36 16.33
N ASP A 147 1.66 12.49 15.64
CA ASP A 147 1.25 11.13 15.26
C ASP A 147 1.77 10.08 16.27
N VAL A 148 2.53 10.50 17.30
CA VAL A 148 2.92 9.64 18.43
C VAL A 148 1.85 9.72 19.50
N HIS A 149 0.94 8.74 19.50
CA HIS A 149 -0.17 8.66 20.45
C HIS A 149 0.13 7.68 21.60
N THR A 150 -0.62 7.79 22.70
CA THR A 150 -0.54 6.84 23.83
C THR A 150 -0.79 5.40 23.38
N SER A 151 -1.73 5.19 22.45
CA SER A 151 -2.02 3.87 21.88
C SER A 151 -0.82 3.27 21.14
N THR A 152 0.00 4.09 20.50
CA THR A 152 1.24 3.68 19.85
C THR A 152 2.22 3.14 20.87
N LEU A 153 2.49 3.88 21.96
CA LEU A 153 3.41 3.45 23.02
C LEU A 153 2.94 2.18 23.73
N GLN A 154 1.66 2.14 24.11
CA GLN A 154 1.04 0.96 24.73
C GLN A 154 1.16 -0.29 23.86
N LEU A 155 1.14 -0.13 22.53
CA LEU A 155 1.30 -1.24 21.61
C LEU A 155 2.74 -1.78 21.61
N PHE A 156 3.75 -0.91 21.56
CA PHE A 156 5.15 -1.31 21.74
C PHE A 156 5.36 -2.02 23.09
N GLU A 157 4.83 -1.46 24.17
CA GLU A 157 4.97 -1.99 25.53
C GLU A 157 4.30 -3.35 25.70
N ARG A 158 3.14 -3.55 25.07
CA ARG A 158 2.41 -4.81 25.08
C ARG A 158 3.10 -5.92 24.27
N VAL A 159 3.80 -5.57 23.19
CA VAL A 159 4.32 -6.54 22.21
C VAL A 159 5.81 -6.81 22.34
N LEU A 160 6.61 -5.77 22.60
CA LEU A 160 8.08 -5.84 22.62
C LEU A 160 8.67 -5.52 23.99
N GLY A 161 8.22 -4.44 24.63
CA GLY A 161 8.75 -4.01 25.92
C GLY A 161 8.76 -2.50 26.14
N PRO A 162 9.33 -2.05 27.28
CA PRO A 162 9.19 -0.68 27.76
C PRO A 162 9.69 0.34 26.75
N THR A 163 8.99 1.47 26.67
CA THR A 163 9.34 2.57 25.75
C THR A 163 9.84 3.81 26.47
N ARG A 164 10.73 4.54 25.80
CA ARG A 164 11.03 5.95 26.12
C ARG A 164 10.92 6.77 24.85
N THR A 165 10.66 8.07 24.99
CA THR A 165 10.54 8.97 23.84
C THR A 165 11.64 10.03 23.86
N SER A 166 12.03 10.49 22.68
CA SER A 166 12.91 11.66 22.55
C SER A 166 12.14 12.96 22.83
N LEU A 167 12.88 14.06 22.96
CA LEU A 167 12.32 15.40 22.74
C LEU A 167 11.87 15.55 21.29
N ALA A 168 10.88 16.41 21.06
CA ALA A 168 10.46 16.76 19.71
C ALA A 168 11.55 17.58 19.02
N TRP A 169 11.85 17.25 17.77
CA TRP A 169 12.85 17.94 16.96
C TRP A 169 12.30 18.12 15.54
N LYS A 170 12.27 19.35 15.04
CA LYS A 170 11.67 19.68 13.72
C LYS A 170 10.28 19.03 13.49
N LYS A 171 9.42 19.00 14.53
CA LYS A 171 8.09 18.34 14.54
C LYS A 171 8.12 16.80 14.39
N ALA A 172 9.28 16.16 14.49
CA ALA A 172 9.46 14.73 14.60
C ALA A 172 9.69 14.30 16.05
N ARG A 173 9.42 13.02 16.34
CA ARG A 173 9.71 12.41 17.65
C ARG A 173 10.08 10.94 17.47
N LEU A 174 11.00 10.47 18.30
CA LEU A 174 11.45 9.09 18.32
C LEU A 174 10.86 8.32 19.51
N ILE A 175 10.66 7.03 19.31
CA ILE A 175 10.33 6.04 20.31
C ILE A 175 11.48 5.03 20.34
N TYR A 176 12.09 4.85 21.50
CA TYR A 176 13.05 3.78 21.74
C TYR A 176 12.32 2.68 22.50
N CYS A 177 12.47 1.44 22.04
CA CYS A 177 11.88 0.28 22.70
C CYS A 177 13.00 -0.67 23.14
N GLN A 178 12.96 -1.08 24.41
CA GLN A 178 13.82 -2.14 24.91
C GLN A 178 13.07 -3.47 24.81
N VAL A 179 13.73 -4.48 24.25
CA VAL A 179 13.16 -5.82 24.17
C VAL A 179 13.12 -6.42 25.58
N ALA A 180 11.90 -6.69 26.07
CA ALA A 180 11.67 -7.35 27.35
C ALA A 180 11.28 -8.81 27.13
N ASP A 181 11.35 -9.64 28.16
CA ASP A 181 10.85 -11.01 28.11
C ASP A 181 9.32 -11.03 28.31
N ILE A 182 8.59 -10.76 27.22
CA ILE A 182 7.11 -10.67 27.19
C ILE A 182 6.54 -11.68 26.20
N VAL A 183 5.51 -12.40 26.59
CA VAL A 183 4.69 -13.19 25.66
C VAL A 183 3.44 -12.39 25.33
N PRO A 184 3.34 -11.76 24.14
CA PRO A 184 2.15 -10.99 23.80
C PRO A 184 0.94 -11.93 23.69
N PRO A 185 -0.27 -11.47 24.08
CA PRO A 185 -1.48 -12.27 23.89
C PRO A 185 -1.64 -12.70 22.44
N ALA A 186 -2.12 -13.92 22.21
CA ALA A 186 -2.43 -14.41 20.87
C ALA A 186 -3.40 -13.45 20.16
N ALA A 187 -3.15 -13.21 18.88
CA ALA A 187 -4.00 -12.39 18.03
C ALA A 187 -4.11 -13.06 16.66
N ALA A 188 -5.28 -12.95 16.03
CA ALA A 188 -5.47 -13.40 14.67
C ALA A 188 -4.68 -12.52 13.70
N GLU A 189 -4.12 -13.13 12.66
CA GLU A 189 -3.39 -12.42 11.60
C GLU A 189 -4.31 -11.55 10.72
N THR A 190 -5.58 -11.96 10.61
CA THR A 190 -6.59 -11.27 9.83
C THR A 190 -7.77 -10.81 10.69
N THR A 191 -8.40 -9.71 10.29
CA THR A 191 -9.73 -9.33 10.77
C THR A 191 -10.78 -9.89 9.84
N ASN A 192 -11.71 -10.65 10.42
CA ASN A 192 -12.70 -11.40 9.67
C ASN A 192 -14.11 -10.89 10.00
N TRP A 193 -14.97 -10.76 9.00
CA TRP A 193 -16.37 -10.41 9.19
C TRP A 193 -17.25 -11.03 8.09
N PRO A 194 -18.49 -11.44 8.40
CA PRO A 194 -19.41 -11.97 7.40
C PRO A 194 -19.89 -10.85 6.47
N LEU A 195 -20.03 -11.14 5.17
CA LEU A 195 -20.64 -10.22 4.23
C LEU A 195 -22.15 -10.41 4.19
N ASP A 196 -22.90 -9.41 4.65
CA ASP A 196 -24.36 -9.40 4.66
C ASP A 196 -24.97 -9.79 3.30
N GLY A 197 -25.93 -10.71 3.33
CA GLY A 197 -26.61 -11.21 2.11
C GLY A 197 -25.82 -12.27 1.33
N THR A 198 -24.75 -12.81 1.90
CA THR A 198 -23.97 -13.92 1.35
C THR A 198 -23.54 -14.87 2.47
N ASP A 199 -23.04 -16.05 2.10
CA ASP A 199 -22.38 -16.97 3.04
C ASP A 199 -20.86 -16.71 3.14
N TRP A 200 -20.39 -15.54 2.69
CA TRP A 200 -18.95 -15.24 2.62
C TRP A 200 -18.41 -14.70 3.94
N LEU A 201 -17.23 -15.20 4.32
CA LEU A 201 -16.40 -14.66 5.39
C LEU A 201 -15.23 -13.89 4.77
N ILE A 202 -15.14 -12.60 5.07
CA ILE A 202 -14.13 -11.71 4.47
C ILE A 202 -12.97 -11.54 5.45
N HIS A 203 -11.81 -12.02 5.03
CA HIS A 203 -10.52 -11.94 5.71
C HIS A 203 -9.74 -10.71 5.24
N ASN A 204 -9.14 -9.99 6.18
CA ASN A 204 -8.42 -8.75 5.90
C ASN A 204 -7.10 -8.70 6.68
N HIS A 205 -5.98 -8.63 5.98
CA HIS A 205 -4.67 -8.36 6.58
C HIS A 205 -4.60 -6.92 7.14
N ALA A 206 -3.52 -6.65 7.88
CA ALA A 206 -3.42 -5.53 8.80
C ALA A 206 -3.52 -4.13 8.15
N ASN A 207 -3.04 -3.98 6.91
CA ASN A 207 -3.01 -2.70 6.20
C ASN A 207 -4.12 -2.53 5.14
N VAL A 208 -5.05 -3.48 5.05
CA VAL A 208 -6.10 -3.46 4.01
C VAL A 208 -7.13 -2.36 4.26
N PHE A 209 -7.52 -1.67 3.18
CA PHE A 209 -8.56 -0.64 3.22
C PHE A 209 -9.88 -1.20 3.75
N SER A 210 -10.54 -0.44 4.62
CA SER A 210 -11.82 -0.82 5.25
C SER A 210 -11.79 -2.22 5.90
N ARG A 211 -10.66 -2.65 6.48
CA ARG A 211 -10.47 -4.01 7.05
C ARG A 211 -11.54 -4.47 8.05
N GLY A 212 -12.23 -3.55 8.72
CA GLY A 212 -13.20 -3.87 9.78
C GLY A 212 -14.64 -4.04 9.31
N SER A 213 -14.99 -3.61 8.10
CA SER A 213 -16.36 -3.68 7.58
C SER A 213 -16.43 -3.35 6.08
N LEU A 214 -17.55 -3.70 5.45
CA LEU A 214 -17.82 -3.32 4.06
C LEU A 214 -17.86 -1.78 3.90
N ASP A 215 -16.98 -1.25 3.04
CA ASP A 215 -16.99 0.16 2.65
C ASP A 215 -18.34 0.56 2.00
N VAL A 216 -18.79 1.78 2.29
CA VAL A 216 -20.09 2.27 1.82
C VAL A 216 -20.07 2.53 0.31
N GLY A 217 -18.95 2.98 -0.23
CA GLY A 217 -18.75 3.13 -1.67
C GLY A 217 -18.77 1.78 -2.37
N ALA A 218 -17.98 0.82 -1.86
CA ALA A 218 -17.96 -0.55 -2.36
C ALA A 218 -19.36 -1.21 -2.32
N ARG A 219 -20.13 -1.03 -1.24
CA ARG A 219 -21.51 -1.54 -1.13
C ARG A 219 -22.39 -1.10 -2.30
N LEU A 220 -22.41 0.19 -2.60
CA LEU A 220 -23.16 0.71 -3.74
C LEU A 220 -22.64 0.13 -5.06
N PHE A 221 -21.32 -0.02 -5.18
CA PHE A 221 -20.68 -0.51 -6.39
C PHE A 221 -21.06 -1.97 -6.70
N LEU A 222 -21.07 -2.83 -5.68
CA LEU A 222 -21.45 -4.25 -5.79
C LEU A 222 -22.87 -4.47 -6.35
N GLU A 223 -23.78 -3.51 -6.15
CA GLU A 223 -25.16 -3.55 -6.68
C GLU A 223 -25.23 -3.27 -8.20
N HIS A 224 -24.23 -2.61 -8.78
CA HIS A 224 -24.26 -2.11 -10.15
C HIS A 224 -23.05 -2.52 -10.98
N LEU A 225 -22.35 -3.59 -10.57
CA LEU A 225 -21.26 -4.18 -11.35
C LEU A 225 -21.78 -4.72 -12.70
N PRO A 226 -20.93 -4.69 -13.74
CA PRO A 226 -21.31 -5.23 -15.03
C PRO A 226 -21.47 -6.76 -14.97
N GLN A 227 -22.37 -7.27 -15.81
CA GLN A 227 -22.72 -8.68 -15.93
C GLN A 227 -22.50 -9.15 -17.37
N ASP A 228 -22.47 -10.47 -17.57
CA ASP A 228 -22.35 -11.13 -18.87
C ASP A 228 -21.12 -10.72 -19.70
N ILE A 229 -20.02 -10.36 -19.02
CA ILE A 229 -18.73 -10.13 -19.65
C ILE A 229 -18.05 -11.48 -19.95
N ASN A 230 -17.62 -11.63 -21.21
CA ASN A 230 -16.73 -12.70 -21.64
C ASN A 230 -15.32 -12.14 -21.86
N GLY A 231 -14.29 -12.76 -21.29
CA GLY A 231 -12.89 -12.32 -21.43
C GLY A 231 -12.27 -11.94 -20.08
N HIS A 232 -11.51 -10.85 -20.04
CA HIS A 232 -10.67 -10.46 -18.91
C HIS A 232 -11.16 -9.18 -18.25
N ILE A 233 -11.40 -9.27 -16.93
CA ILE A 233 -11.75 -8.15 -16.05
C ILE A 233 -10.58 -7.91 -15.09
N VAL A 234 -10.33 -6.65 -14.76
CA VAL A 234 -9.41 -6.29 -13.67
C VAL A 234 -10.18 -5.61 -12.54
N ASP A 235 -9.95 -6.07 -11.30
CA ASP A 235 -10.25 -5.33 -10.07
C ASP A 235 -9.01 -4.52 -9.69
N LEU A 236 -9.05 -3.20 -9.95
CA LEU A 236 -7.92 -2.28 -9.83
C LEU A 236 -7.99 -1.52 -8.50
N GLY A 237 -7.00 -1.77 -7.64
CA GLY A 237 -7.05 -1.39 -6.22
C GLY A 237 -7.96 -2.34 -5.46
N CYS A 238 -7.71 -3.65 -5.59
CA CYS A 238 -8.64 -4.69 -5.18
C CYS A 238 -8.88 -4.74 -3.66
N GLY A 239 -7.96 -4.24 -2.82
CA GLY A 239 -8.13 -4.25 -1.37
C GLY A 239 -8.35 -5.67 -0.85
N ASN A 240 -9.53 -5.97 -0.30
CA ASN A 240 -9.88 -7.32 0.15
C ASN A 240 -10.52 -8.21 -0.94
N GLY A 241 -10.61 -7.73 -2.17
CA GLY A 241 -11.06 -8.50 -3.34
C GLY A 241 -12.58 -8.59 -3.50
N LEU A 242 -13.38 -7.90 -2.70
CA LEU A 242 -14.84 -8.00 -2.75
C LEU A 242 -15.44 -7.65 -4.12
N ILE A 243 -14.90 -6.62 -4.78
CA ILE A 243 -15.36 -6.17 -6.10
C ILE A 243 -15.09 -7.27 -7.13
N GLY A 244 -13.85 -7.78 -7.20
CA GLY A 244 -13.47 -8.86 -8.10
C GLY A 244 -14.20 -10.17 -7.80
N MET A 245 -14.43 -10.53 -6.54
CA MET A 245 -15.23 -11.71 -6.15
C MET A 245 -16.66 -11.63 -6.66
N LYS A 246 -17.30 -10.47 -6.51
CA LYS A 246 -18.66 -10.27 -7.03
C LYS A 246 -18.67 -10.32 -8.56
N ALA A 247 -17.65 -9.74 -9.21
CA ALA A 247 -17.48 -9.84 -10.66
C ALA A 247 -17.30 -11.29 -11.12
N LEU A 248 -16.54 -12.13 -10.41
CA LEU A 248 -16.37 -13.56 -10.72
C LEU A 248 -17.68 -14.33 -10.71
N VAL A 249 -18.59 -14.00 -9.79
CA VAL A 249 -19.91 -14.64 -9.67
C VAL A 249 -20.84 -14.17 -10.80
N GLN A 250 -20.84 -12.87 -11.09
CA GLN A 250 -21.72 -12.28 -12.10
C GLN A 250 -21.26 -12.53 -13.54
N ASN A 251 -20.00 -12.93 -13.73
CA ASN A 251 -19.38 -13.12 -15.04
C ASN A 251 -18.69 -14.49 -15.07
N PRO A 252 -19.45 -15.61 -15.18
CA PRO A 252 -18.90 -16.97 -15.08
C PRO A 252 -17.95 -17.33 -16.24
N GLN A 253 -18.03 -16.61 -17.35
CA GLN A 253 -17.16 -16.77 -18.53
C GLN A 253 -15.97 -15.80 -18.54
N ALA A 254 -15.81 -14.98 -17.49
CA ALA A 254 -14.69 -14.07 -17.36
C ALA A 254 -13.56 -14.65 -16.49
N GLN A 255 -12.34 -14.24 -16.80
CA GLN A 255 -11.20 -14.27 -15.89
C GLN A 255 -11.11 -12.92 -15.16
N VAL A 256 -10.67 -12.93 -13.91
CA VAL A 256 -10.51 -11.72 -13.10
C VAL A 256 -9.09 -11.64 -12.56
N THR A 257 -8.37 -10.57 -12.88
CA THR A 257 -7.11 -10.25 -12.21
C THR A 257 -7.37 -9.24 -11.09
N PHE A 258 -6.90 -9.55 -9.89
CA PHE A 258 -6.92 -8.71 -8.72
C PHE A 258 -5.59 -7.99 -8.61
N ILE A 259 -5.63 -6.65 -8.63
CA ILE A 259 -4.42 -5.83 -8.64
C ILE A 259 -4.45 -4.82 -7.52
N ASP A 260 -3.38 -4.76 -6.73
CA ASP A 260 -3.14 -3.71 -5.75
C ASP A 260 -1.64 -3.41 -5.66
N GLU A 261 -1.28 -2.24 -5.13
CA GLU A 261 0.13 -1.96 -4.78
C GLU A 261 0.51 -2.54 -3.41
N SER A 262 -0.50 -2.86 -2.59
CA SER A 262 -0.35 -3.47 -1.28
C SER A 262 -0.21 -4.99 -1.37
N TYR A 263 0.87 -5.53 -0.80
CA TYR A 263 1.08 -6.98 -0.69
C TYR A 263 -0.03 -7.64 0.17
N MET A 264 -0.42 -7.01 1.28
CA MET A 264 -1.50 -7.45 2.16
C MET A 264 -2.88 -7.41 1.49
N ALA A 265 -3.13 -6.47 0.58
CA ALA A 265 -4.38 -6.41 -0.17
C ALA A 265 -4.48 -7.59 -1.16
N VAL A 266 -3.43 -7.82 -1.96
CA VAL A 266 -3.40 -8.95 -2.89
C VAL A 266 -3.54 -10.28 -2.15
N ALA A 267 -2.81 -10.47 -1.04
CA ALA A 267 -2.93 -11.67 -0.20
C ALA A 267 -4.34 -11.83 0.41
N SER A 268 -4.98 -10.74 0.83
CA SER A 268 -6.36 -10.79 1.35
C SER A 268 -7.36 -11.16 0.25
N SER A 269 -7.17 -10.64 -0.96
CA SER A 269 -8.01 -10.95 -2.11
C SER A 269 -7.89 -12.42 -2.50
N GLU A 270 -6.66 -12.96 -2.53
CA GLU A 270 -6.40 -14.37 -2.77
C GLU A 270 -7.03 -15.27 -1.70
N LEU A 271 -6.82 -14.94 -0.43
CA LEU A 271 -7.41 -15.66 0.69
C LEU A 271 -8.94 -15.68 0.61
N ASN A 272 -9.56 -14.55 0.27
CA ASN A 272 -11.01 -14.44 0.20
C ASN A 272 -11.60 -15.23 -0.99
N VAL A 273 -10.94 -15.23 -2.15
CA VAL A 273 -11.38 -16.09 -3.26
C VAL A 273 -11.19 -17.56 -2.89
N ALA A 274 -10.03 -17.95 -2.34
CA ALA A 274 -9.76 -19.33 -1.98
C ALA A 274 -10.72 -19.88 -0.93
N HIS A 275 -11.08 -19.06 0.06
CA HIS A 275 -12.00 -19.45 1.13
C HIS A 275 -13.46 -19.55 0.65
N ASN A 276 -13.92 -18.54 -0.10
CA ASN A 276 -15.35 -18.37 -0.37
C ASN A 276 -15.79 -18.87 -1.77
N LEU A 277 -14.86 -18.92 -2.72
CA LEU A 277 -15.09 -19.27 -4.13
C LEU A 277 -13.96 -20.17 -4.68
N PRO A 278 -13.59 -21.28 -4.01
CA PRO A 278 -12.46 -22.11 -4.43
C PRO A 278 -12.57 -22.60 -5.88
N GLN A 279 -13.79 -22.87 -6.37
CA GLN A 279 -14.06 -23.27 -7.75
C GLN A 279 -13.78 -22.16 -8.79
N ALA A 280 -13.65 -20.92 -8.36
CA ALA A 280 -13.34 -19.78 -9.23
C ALA A 280 -11.83 -19.49 -9.32
N LEU A 281 -10.99 -20.12 -8.48
CA LEU A 281 -9.55 -19.85 -8.42
C LEU A 281 -8.85 -19.99 -9.77
N GLU A 282 -9.22 -20.97 -10.59
CA GLU A 282 -8.63 -21.18 -11.93
C GLU A 282 -8.91 -20.01 -12.90
N ARG A 283 -9.88 -19.16 -12.59
CA ARG A 283 -10.21 -17.95 -13.36
C ARG A 283 -9.61 -16.69 -12.75
N CYS A 284 -8.78 -16.82 -11.72
CA CYS A 284 -8.22 -15.70 -10.97
C CYS A 284 -6.73 -15.56 -11.21
N GLU A 285 -6.27 -14.32 -11.20
CA GLU A 285 -4.86 -13.99 -11.11
C GLU A 285 -4.67 -12.88 -10.06
N PHE A 286 -3.65 -13.00 -9.21
CA PHE A 286 -3.38 -12.06 -8.12
C PHE A 286 -2.03 -11.39 -8.38
N LYS A 287 -2.00 -10.06 -8.48
CA LYS A 287 -0.79 -9.32 -8.86
C LYS A 287 -0.59 -8.09 -8.00
N VAL A 288 0.56 -8.04 -7.32
CA VAL A 288 1.07 -6.79 -6.76
C VAL A 288 1.66 -5.95 -7.89
N ASN A 289 1.14 -4.75 -8.13
CA ASN A 289 1.51 -3.95 -9.30
C ASN A 289 1.35 -2.43 -9.06
N ASN A 290 2.09 -1.63 -9.83
CA ASN A 290 1.82 -0.21 -9.94
C ASN A 290 0.69 0.00 -10.96
N SER A 291 -0.55 0.12 -10.47
CA SER A 291 -1.73 0.19 -11.32
C SER A 291 -1.73 -0.93 -12.38
N LEU A 292 -1.87 -0.61 -13.67
CA LEU A 292 -1.85 -1.60 -14.75
C LEU A 292 -0.51 -1.66 -15.50
N ALA A 293 0.61 -1.28 -14.88
CA ALA A 293 1.91 -1.15 -15.55
C ALA A 293 2.33 -2.42 -16.31
N SER A 294 2.10 -3.61 -15.73
CA SER A 294 2.43 -4.90 -16.37
C SER A 294 1.32 -5.51 -17.24
N ILE A 295 0.19 -4.82 -17.41
CA ILE A 295 -0.93 -5.31 -18.22
C ILE A 295 -0.82 -4.79 -19.66
N GLU A 296 -0.96 -5.72 -20.61
CA GLU A 296 -0.90 -5.44 -22.04
C GLU A 296 -1.97 -4.41 -22.48
N GLY A 297 -1.63 -3.58 -23.48
CA GLY A 297 -2.57 -2.65 -24.07
C GLY A 297 -3.66 -3.36 -24.88
N GLY A 298 -4.93 -2.98 -24.69
CA GLY A 298 -6.03 -3.53 -25.51
C GLY A 298 -6.48 -4.95 -25.14
N SER A 299 -6.06 -5.50 -24.01
CA SER A 299 -6.37 -6.87 -23.57
C SER A 299 -7.66 -6.97 -22.74
N LEU A 300 -8.09 -5.88 -22.09
CA LEU A 300 -9.15 -5.94 -21.08
C LEU A 300 -10.55 -5.62 -21.61
N GLN A 301 -11.54 -6.34 -21.12
CA GLN A 301 -12.96 -6.08 -21.36
C GLN A 301 -13.53 -5.07 -20.37
N ALA A 302 -13.14 -5.19 -19.10
CA ALA A 302 -13.54 -4.24 -18.09
C ALA A 302 -12.44 -4.00 -17.06
N VAL A 303 -12.43 -2.77 -16.54
CA VAL A 303 -11.67 -2.40 -15.34
C VAL A 303 -12.69 -1.91 -14.33
N LEU A 304 -12.68 -2.50 -13.13
CA LEU A 304 -13.49 -2.11 -11.99
C LEU A 304 -12.56 -1.43 -11.00
N CYS A 305 -12.91 -0.24 -10.51
CA CYS A 305 -12.02 0.50 -9.62
C CYS A 305 -12.81 1.28 -8.57
N ASN A 306 -12.39 1.16 -7.32
CA ASN A 306 -12.75 2.07 -6.24
C ASN A 306 -11.48 2.85 -5.88
N PRO A 307 -11.17 3.97 -6.56
CA PRO A 307 -9.92 4.68 -6.36
C PRO A 307 -9.78 5.12 -4.90
N PRO A 308 -8.55 5.16 -4.35
CA PRO A 308 -8.35 5.62 -2.98
C PRO A 308 -8.94 7.01 -2.78
N PHE A 309 -9.45 7.29 -1.58
CA PHE A 309 -9.93 8.62 -1.20
C PHE A 309 -9.38 9.02 0.16
N HIS A 310 -8.67 10.14 0.21
CA HIS A 310 -8.31 10.80 1.47
C HIS A 310 -8.67 12.28 1.39
N GLN A 311 -9.10 12.85 2.51
CA GLN A 311 -9.47 14.26 2.65
C GLN A 311 -8.25 15.23 2.57
N GLN A 312 -7.08 14.76 2.11
CA GLN A 312 -5.86 15.54 1.95
C GLN A 312 -5.33 15.48 0.50
N HIS A 313 -4.84 16.64 0.07
CA HIS A 313 -4.78 17.20 -1.29
C HIS A 313 -3.87 16.49 -2.30
N ALA A 314 -4.16 16.74 -3.59
CA ALA A 314 -3.39 16.45 -4.83
C ALA A 314 -2.96 14.99 -5.09
N ILE A 315 -2.30 14.32 -4.15
CA ILE A 315 -1.70 12.98 -4.33
C ILE A 315 -2.76 11.96 -4.76
N THR A 316 -3.87 11.91 -4.03
CA THR A 316 -4.98 10.97 -4.31
C THR A 316 -5.57 11.21 -5.71
N ASP A 317 -5.59 12.46 -6.15
CA ASP A 317 -6.13 12.86 -7.44
C ASP A 317 -5.23 12.43 -8.61
N HIS A 318 -3.91 12.49 -8.42
CA HIS A 318 -2.94 11.96 -9.37
C HIS A 318 -3.00 10.43 -9.45
N THR A 319 -3.11 9.72 -8.31
CA THR A 319 -3.23 8.26 -8.30
C THR A 319 -4.48 7.81 -9.06
N ALA A 320 -5.63 8.42 -8.78
CA ALA A 320 -6.87 8.11 -9.50
C ALA A 320 -6.75 8.42 -11.00
N TRP A 321 -6.13 9.55 -11.35
CA TRP A 321 -5.89 9.90 -12.76
C TRP A 321 -5.00 8.88 -13.48
N GLN A 322 -3.89 8.46 -12.87
CA GLN A 322 -3.02 7.42 -13.41
C GLN A 322 -3.79 6.11 -13.65
N MET A 323 -4.58 5.68 -12.67
CA MET A 323 -5.46 4.50 -12.80
C MET A 323 -6.42 4.63 -13.99
N PHE A 324 -6.98 5.82 -14.25
CA PHE A 324 -7.88 6.03 -15.39
C PHE A 324 -7.13 5.98 -16.73
N CYS A 325 -5.95 6.60 -16.80
CA CYS A 325 -5.08 6.56 -17.99
C CYS A 325 -4.67 5.13 -18.32
N ASP A 326 -4.23 4.37 -17.33
CA ASP A 326 -3.87 2.96 -17.45
C ASP A 326 -5.06 2.10 -17.87
N ALA A 327 -6.24 2.32 -17.27
CA ALA A 327 -7.45 1.63 -17.69
C ALA A 327 -7.75 1.90 -19.17
N LYS A 328 -7.69 3.15 -19.63
CA LYS A 328 -7.90 3.47 -21.06
C LYS A 328 -6.87 2.78 -21.95
N ARG A 329 -5.60 2.68 -21.53
CA ARG A 329 -4.53 2.00 -22.28
C ARG A 329 -4.84 0.51 -22.42
N CYS A 330 -5.14 -0.17 -21.31
CA CYS A 330 -5.33 -1.63 -21.26
C CYS A 330 -6.69 -2.11 -21.78
N LEU A 331 -7.74 -1.29 -21.76
CA LEU A 331 -9.03 -1.67 -22.32
C LEU A 331 -8.96 -1.90 -23.84
N ARG A 332 -9.66 -2.91 -24.35
CA ARG A 332 -9.93 -3.06 -25.78
C ARG A 332 -10.94 -2.01 -26.26
N VAL A 333 -11.05 -1.82 -27.58
CA VAL A 333 -12.15 -1.01 -28.14
C VAL A 333 -13.50 -1.66 -27.76
N GLY A 334 -14.40 -0.86 -27.20
CA GLY A 334 -15.67 -1.32 -26.63
C GLY A 334 -15.58 -1.84 -25.19
N GLY A 335 -14.37 -2.02 -24.64
CA GLY A 335 -14.16 -2.28 -23.22
C GLY A 335 -14.47 -1.04 -22.38
N ALA A 336 -14.78 -1.24 -21.09
CA ALA A 336 -15.25 -0.17 -20.22
C ALA A 336 -14.56 -0.10 -18.86
N LEU A 337 -14.27 1.11 -18.41
CA LEU A 337 -13.90 1.42 -17.03
C LEU A 337 -15.17 1.72 -16.24
N TYR A 338 -15.34 1.05 -15.12
CA TYR A 338 -16.37 1.32 -14.12
C TYR A 338 -15.70 1.80 -12.84
N ILE A 339 -16.14 2.93 -12.32
CA ILE A 339 -15.63 3.46 -11.06
C ILE A 339 -16.74 3.81 -10.08
N VAL A 340 -16.47 3.66 -8.80
CA VAL A 340 -17.21 4.32 -7.73
C VAL A 340 -16.36 5.45 -7.14
N GLY A 341 -16.96 6.60 -6.86
CA GLY A 341 -16.24 7.74 -6.29
C GLY A 341 -17.16 8.71 -5.56
N ASN A 342 -16.57 9.54 -4.70
CA ASN A 342 -17.33 10.58 -4.00
C ASN A 342 -17.87 11.64 -4.98
N ARG A 343 -19.11 12.11 -4.75
CA ARG A 343 -19.80 13.09 -5.60
C ARG A 343 -19.07 14.42 -5.80
N HIS A 344 -18.25 14.82 -4.83
CA HIS A 344 -17.53 16.09 -4.88
C HIS A 344 -16.24 16.01 -5.72
N LEU A 345 -15.86 14.83 -6.19
CA LEU A 345 -14.70 14.63 -7.06
C LEU A 345 -15.14 14.79 -8.53
N ASP A 346 -14.36 15.53 -9.32
CA ASP A 346 -14.65 15.81 -10.73
C ASP A 346 -14.32 14.63 -11.67
N TYR A 347 -14.57 13.39 -11.22
CA TYR A 347 -14.28 12.19 -12.00
C TYR A 347 -15.09 12.11 -13.29
N TYR A 348 -16.32 12.65 -13.32
CA TYR A 348 -17.12 12.69 -14.54
C TYR A 348 -16.42 13.51 -15.64
N GLN A 349 -15.96 14.72 -15.31
CA GLN A 349 -15.26 15.60 -16.25
C GLN A 349 -13.92 15.01 -16.67
N LYS A 350 -13.19 14.38 -15.75
CA LYS A 350 -11.94 13.67 -16.04
C LYS A 350 -12.14 12.53 -17.02
N LEU A 351 -13.15 11.68 -16.79
CA LEU A 351 -13.47 10.57 -17.68
C LEU A 351 -13.99 11.04 -19.03
N GLN A 352 -14.84 12.09 -19.08
CA GLN A 352 -15.24 12.75 -20.33
C GLN A 352 -14.03 13.22 -21.13
N ARG A 353 -13.09 13.93 -20.50
CA ARG A 353 -11.86 14.41 -21.15
C ARG A 353 -10.99 13.26 -21.65
N LEU A 354 -10.87 12.19 -20.85
CA LEU A 354 -9.98 11.08 -21.15
C LEU A 354 -10.56 10.12 -22.19
N PHE A 355 -11.81 9.68 -22.04
CA PHE A 355 -12.47 8.69 -22.90
C PHE A 355 -13.33 9.30 -24.02
N GLY A 356 -13.63 10.60 -23.96
CA GLY A 356 -14.58 11.27 -24.84
C GLY A 356 -16.05 10.94 -24.52
N ASN A 357 -16.30 10.19 -23.45
CA ASN A 357 -17.62 9.83 -22.97
C ASN A 357 -17.56 9.48 -21.47
N CYS A 358 -18.66 9.68 -20.76
CA CYS A 358 -18.88 9.16 -19.42
C CYS A 358 -20.39 9.11 -19.15
N THR A 359 -20.88 8.01 -18.59
CA THR A 359 -22.27 7.87 -18.15
C THR A 359 -22.33 7.59 -16.64
N THR A 360 -23.33 8.15 -15.97
CA THR A 360 -23.62 7.81 -14.58
C THR A 360 -24.51 6.57 -14.56
N VAL A 361 -23.99 5.47 -14.03
CA VAL A 361 -24.72 4.19 -13.89
C VAL A 361 -25.67 4.25 -12.71
N ALA A 362 -25.20 4.77 -11.58
CA ALA A 362 -25.98 4.93 -10.36
C ALA A 362 -25.44 6.09 -9.52
N ALA A 363 -26.24 6.57 -8.58
CA ALA A 363 -25.84 7.61 -7.65
C ALA A 363 -26.63 7.51 -6.34
N ASN A 364 -26.00 7.86 -5.22
CA ASN A 364 -26.69 8.12 -3.97
C ASN A 364 -26.33 9.53 -3.44
N LYS A 365 -26.59 9.82 -2.16
CA LYS A 365 -26.27 11.14 -1.58
C LYS A 365 -24.77 11.44 -1.50
N LYS A 366 -23.90 10.42 -1.46
CA LYS A 366 -22.45 10.54 -1.23
C LYS A 366 -21.60 10.08 -2.43
N PHE A 367 -22.02 9.06 -3.15
CA PHE A 367 -21.24 8.37 -4.17
C PHE A 367 -21.91 8.38 -5.55
N LEU A 368 -21.09 8.28 -6.59
CA LEU A 368 -21.46 8.08 -7.99
C LEU A 368 -20.82 6.79 -8.49
N ILE A 369 -21.53 6.07 -9.36
CA ILE A 369 -20.96 5.02 -10.20
C ILE A 369 -20.91 5.56 -11.62
N LEU A 370 -19.71 5.61 -12.18
CA LEU A 370 -19.45 6.13 -13.52
C LEU A 370 -18.95 5.02 -14.43
N LYS A 371 -19.32 5.09 -15.70
CA LYS A 371 -18.86 4.20 -16.77
C LYS A 371 -18.28 5.02 -17.90
N ALA A 372 -17.10 4.64 -18.37
CA ALA A 372 -16.47 5.20 -19.57
C ALA A 372 -16.05 4.08 -20.52
N VAL A 373 -16.41 4.18 -21.80
CA VAL A 373 -16.14 3.15 -22.82
C VAL A 373 -14.99 3.60 -23.71
N LYS A 374 -14.02 2.72 -23.97
CA LYS A 374 -12.96 3.01 -24.95
C LYS A 374 -13.51 2.95 -26.36
N SER A 375 -13.56 4.09 -27.04
CA SER A 375 -13.88 4.19 -28.47
C SER A 375 -12.64 3.93 -29.32
N GLY A 376 -12.86 3.45 -30.56
CA GLY A 376 -11.80 3.42 -31.57
C GLY A 376 -11.39 4.85 -31.97
N VAL A 377 -10.18 5.00 -32.51
CA VAL A 377 -9.75 6.29 -33.08
C VAL A 377 -10.72 6.66 -34.21
N ARG A 378 -11.42 7.79 -34.08
CA ARG A 378 -12.11 8.40 -35.22
C ARG A 378 -11.01 8.81 -36.20
N ARG A 379 -10.89 8.08 -37.32
CA ARG A 379 -10.05 8.49 -38.45
C ARG A 379 -10.59 9.76 -39.08
#